data_AF-A0A409XH33-F1
#
_entry.id   AF-A0A409XH33-F1
#
_cell.length_a   1.000
_cell.length_b   1.000
_cell.length_c   1.000
_cell.angle_alpha   90.00
_cell.angle_beta   90.00
_cell.angle_gamma   90.00
#
_symmetry.space_group_name_H-M   'P 1'
#
loop_
_entity.id
_entity.type
_entity.pdbx_description
1 polymer ?
#
loop_
_entity_poly.entity_id
_entity_poly.type
_entity_poly.pdbx_seq_one_letter_code
_entity_poly.pdbx_strand_id
1 'polypeptide(L)'
;MFSEDLPRTIQGWYKKATIFDTNYRLAKVFREEPEERRRMPRWNNFPRNNRNYDPNRMDVSAMTAEERAELIRKGTCFRCKQRGHLSRDCPQKGPTNQNRTQGQPSKKWTPKELHAHIRSLNKDEKDELADLMVKTGFEEKEEKDF
;
A
#
# COMPACT_ATOMS: atom_id res chain seq x y z
N MET A 1 43.35 -10.89 1.41
CA MET A 1 42.73 -12.03 2.14
C MET A 1 42.42 -13.11 1.12
N PHE A 2 42.66 -14.37 1.42
CA PHE A 2 42.80 -15.52 0.50
C PHE A 2 44.21 -15.67 -0.11
N SER A 3 45.20 -15.91 0.75
CA SER A 3 46.34 -16.73 0.35
C SER A 3 46.01 -18.15 0.82
N GLU A 4 45.63 -19.03 -0.11
CA GLU A 4 45.32 -20.42 0.17
C GLU A 4 46.29 -21.31 -0.60
N ASP A 5 47.06 -22.11 0.12
CA ASP A 5 47.73 -23.26 -0.47
C ASP A 5 46.67 -24.16 -1.12
N LEU A 6 46.82 -24.39 -2.43
CA LEU A 6 45.96 -25.35 -3.13
C LEU A 6 46.20 -26.73 -2.52
N PRO A 7 45.17 -27.36 -1.91
CA PRO A 7 45.36 -28.64 -1.27
C PRO A 7 45.82 -29.67 -2.31
N ARG A 8 46.97 -30.29 -2.08
CA ARG A 8 47.54 -31.32 -2.99
C ARG A 8 46.92 -32.70 -2.78
N THR A 9 46.02 -32.85 -1.79
CA THR A 9 45.39 -34.12 -1.44
C THR A 9 43.87 -34.06 -1.61
N ILE A 10 43.26 -35.16 -2.05
CA ILE A 10 41.80 -35.24 -2.27
C ILE A 10 40.99 -34.97 -0.99
N GLN A 11 41.51 -35.40 0.16
CA GLN A 11 40.91 -35.11 1.47
C GLN A 11 40.93 -33.61 1.81
N GLY A 12 41.97 -32.88 1.37
CA GLY A 12 42.02 -31.44 1.52
C GLY A 12 40.95 -30.72 0.70
N TRP A 13 40.65 -31.22 -0.51
CA TRP A 13 39.56 -30.72 -1.33
C TRP A 13 38.19 -30.93 -0.70
N TYR A 14 37.94 -32.10 -0.10
CA TYR A 14 36.67 -32.34 0.60
C TYR A 14 36.46 -31.37 1.76
N LYS A 15 37.47 -31.17 2.62
CA LYS A 15 37.38 -30.19 3.72
C LYS A 15 37.13 -28.78 3.20
N LYS A 16 37.84 -28.36 2.16
CA LYS A 16 37.68 -27.04 1.56
C LYS A 16 36.29 -26.86 0.93
N ALA A 17 35.78 -27.88 0.25
CA ALA A 17 34.44 -27.88 -0.31
C ALA A 17 33.36 -27.76 0.77
N THR A 18 33.51 -28.45 1.90
CA THR A 18 32.55 -28.32 3.02
C THR A 18 32.54 -26.90 3.60
N ILE A 19 33.71 -26.28 3.80
CA ILE A 19 33.81 -24.90 4.31
C ILE A 19 33.22 -23.91 3.31
N PHE A 20 33.48 -24.11 2.02
CA PHE A 20 32.92 -23.27 0.97
C PHE A 20 31.39 -23.38 0.91
N ASP A 21 30.85 -24.60 1.00
CA ASP A 21 29.41 -24.86 1.01
C ASP A 21 28.72 -24.27 2.25
N THR A 22 29.33 -24.38 3.44
CA THR A 22 28.82 -23.71 4.65
C THR A 22 28.85 -22.19 4.49
N ASN A 23 29.93 -21.64 3.95
CA ASN A 23 30.06 -20.19 3.72
C ASN A 23 29.08 -19.71 2.66
N TYR A 24 28.84 -20.48 1.61
CA TYR A 24 27.87 -20.16 0.56
C TYR A 24 26.43 -20.20 1.08
N ARG A 25 26.07 -21.20 1.92
CA ARG A 25 24.76 -21.24 2.58
C ARG A 25 24.55 -20.04 3.51
N LEU A 26 25.55 -19.72 4.34
CA LEU A 26 25.50 -18.54 5.20
C LEU A 26 25.36 -17.26 4.37
N ALA A 27 26.17 -17.11 3.32
CA ALA A 27 26.09 -15.97 2.41
C ALA A 27 24.76 -15.90 1.68
N LYS A 28 24.12 -17.02 1.34
CA LYS A 28 22.77 -17.07 0.75
C LYS A 28 21.70 -16.56 1.72
N VAL A 29 21.81 -16.90 3.01
CA VAL A 29 20.89 -16.40 4.05
C VAL A 29 21.06 -14.89 4.26
N PHE A 30 22.29 -14.38 4.24
CA PHE A 30 22.56 -12.93 4.36
C PHE A 30 22.34 -12.14 3.05
N ARG A 31 22.39 -12.80 1.88
CA ARG A 31 22.06 -12.23 0.55
C ARG A 31 20.61 -12.45 0.13
N GLU A 32 19.73 -12.84 1.05
CA GLU A 32 18.31 -12.63 0.82
C GLU A 32 18.05 -11.12 0.78
N GLU A 33 17.35 -10.68 -0.28
CA GLU A 33 17.17 -9.29 -0.69
C GLU A 33 16.79 -8.30 0.43
N PRO A 34 17.09 -7.00 0.23
CA PRO A 34 16.58 -5.95 1.10
C PRO A 34 15.06 -6.10 1.26
N GLU A 35 14.62 -5.94 2.51
CA GLU A 35 13.27 -6.17 3.02
C GLU A 35 12.13 -5.56 2.16
N GLU A 36 12.45 -4.55 1.33
CA GLU A 36 11.56 -3.93 0.35
C GLU A 36 11.03 -4.89 -0.73
N ARG A 37 11.80 -5.89 -1.18
CA ARG A 37 11.39 -6.81 -2.24
C ARG A 37 10.66 -8.05 -1.74
N ARG A 38 10.76 -8.37 -0.45
CA ARG A 38 9.88 -9.32 0.25
C ARG A 38 8.47 -8.79 0.46
N ARG A 39 8.18 -7.55 0.07
CA ARG A 39 6.81 -7.19 -0.29
C ARG A 39 6.46 -8.01 -1.53
N MET A 40 5.91 -9.20 -1.31
CA MET A 40 5.08 -9.90 -2.30
C MET A 40 4.29 -8.84 -3.07
N PRO A 41 4.04 -8.99 -4.40
CA PRO A 41 3.00 -8.19 -5.01
C PRO A 41 1.79 -8.41 -4.14
N ARG A 42 1.38 -7.36 -3.41
CA ARG A 42 0.16 -7.38 -2.64
C ARG A 42 -0.90 -7.41 -3.73
N TRP A 43 -1.15 -8.58 -4.29
CA TRP A 43 -2.42 -8.86 -4.91
C TRP A 43 -3.38 -8.43 -3.82
N ASN A 44 -4.21 -7.45 -4.17
CA ASN A 44 -5.10 -6.73 -3.29
C ASN A 44 -6.09 -7.72 -2.67
N ASN A 45 -5.61 -8.55 -1.75
CA ASN A 45 -6.31 -9.15 -0.64
C ASN A 45 -6.50 -8.02 0.39
N PHE A 46 -7.07 -6.90 -0.07
CA PHE A 46 -8.05 -6.29 0.81
C PHE A 46 -9.05 -7.41 1.04
N PRO A 47 -9.35 -7.81 2.28
CA PRO A 47 -10.61 -8.50 2.49
C PRO A 47 -11.63 -7.63 1.76
N ARG A 48 -12.44 -8.18 0.85
CA ARG A 48 -13.62 -7.49 0.28
C ARG A 48 -14.65 -7.13 1.38
N ASN A 49 -14.21 -7.16 2.63
CA ASN A 49 -14.91 -7.09 3.88
C ASN A 49 -14.11 -6.17 4.81
N ASN A 50 -13.63 -5.03 4.30
CA ASN A 50 -13.36 -3.91 5.20
C ASN A 50 -14.71 -3.42 5.70
N ARG A 51 -15.05 -3.95 6.88
CA ARG A 51 -16.10 -3.51 7.79
C ARG A 51 -15.79 -2.10 8.29
N ASN A 52 -15.74 -1.14 7.38
CA ASN A 52 -16.30 0.18 7.67
C ASN A 52 -17.84 0.03 7.62
N TYR A 53 -18.34 -0.87 8.47
CA TYR A 53 -19.75 -1.12 8.72
C TYR A 53 -20.17 0.00 9.66
N ASP A 54 -20.46 1.15 9.07
CA ASP A 54 -21.23 2.18 9.74
C ASP A 54 -22.63 1.57 9.97
N PRO A 55 -23.04 1.34 11.23
CA PRO A 55 -24.32 0.70 11.56
C PRO A 55 -25.53 1.50 11.08
N ASN A 56 -25.36 2.76 10.66
CA ASN A 56 -26.39 3.61 10.07
C ASN A 56 -26.22 3.82 8.55
N ARG A 57 -25.29 3.14 7.89
CA ARG A 57 -25.21 3.14 6.43
C ARG A 57 -26.31 2.23 5.88
N MET A 58 -27.46 2.80 5.59
CA MET A 58 -28.46 2.20 4.71
C MET A 58 -27.81 2.02 3.34
N ASP A 59 -27.16 0.88 3.09
CA ASP A 59 -26.49 0.61 1.81
C ASP A 59 -27.55 0.18 0.78
N VAL A 60 -28.33 1.15 0.29
CA VAL A 60 -29.50 0.98 -0.60
C VAL A 60 -29.17 0.39 -1.99
N SER A 61 -27.98 -0.21 -2.16
CA SER A 61 -27.54 -0.78 -3.44
C SER A 61 -26.65 -2.03 -3.32
N ALA A 62 -26.42 -2.56 -2.12
CA ALA A 62 -25.67 -3.80 -1.94
C ALA A 62 -26.59 -5.01 -2.17
N MET A 63 -26.65 -5.49 -3.40
CA MET A 63 -27.26 -6.78 -3.77
C MET A 63 -26.75 -7.90 -2.84
N THR A 64 -27.61 -8.86 -2.48
CA THR A 64 -27.16 -9.98 -1.62
C THR A 64 -26.09 -10.82 -2.35
N ALA A 65 -25.26 -11.52 -1.58
CA ALA A 65 -24.25 -12.40 -2.15
C ALA A 65 -24.86 -13.49 -3.04
N GLU A 66 -26.05 -13.96 -2.69
CA GLU A 66 -26.81 -14.97 -3.43
C GLU A 66 -27.34 -14.42 -4.75
N GLU A 67 -27.99 -13.26 -4.74
CA GLU A 67 -28.46 -12.61 -5.97
C GLU A 67 -27.29 -12.30 -6.90
N ARG A 68 -26.16 -11.86 -6.34
CA ARG A 68 -24.94 -11.63 -7.12
C ARG A 68 -24.44 -12.93 -7.76
N ALA A 69 -24.42 -14.04 -7.01
CA ALA A 69 -24.00 -15.34 -7.53
C ALA A 69 -24.95 -15.85 -8.63
N GLU A 70 -26.25 -15.60 -8.50
CA GLU A 70 -27.22 -15.92 -9.55
C GLU A 70 -27.01 -15.11 -10.82
N LEU A 71 -26.78 -13.80 -10.72
CA LEU A 71 -26.53 -12.95 -11.87
C LEU A 71 -25.22 -13.33 -12.58
N ILE A 72 -24.19 -13.72 -11.81
CA ILE A 72 -22.96 -14.30 -12.37
C ILE A 72 -23.26 -15.61 -13.10
N ARG A 73 -24.00 -16.53 -12.47
CA ARG A 73 -24.34 -17.84 -13.04
C ARG A 73 -25.19 -17.70 -14.32
N LYS A 74 -26.12 -16.75 -14.35
CA LYS A 74 -27.02 -16.48 -15.49
C LYS A 74 -26.38 -15.57 -16.56
N GLY A 75 -25.20 -14.99 -16.29
CA GLY A 75 -24.52 -14.07 -17.22
C GLY A 75 -25.36 -12.83 -17.55
N THR A 76 -26.08 -12.30 -16.57
CA THR A 76 -26.96 -11.15 -16.74
C THR A 76 -26.36 -9.88 -16.14
N CYS A 77 -26.81 -8.73 -16.63
CA CYS A 77 -26.37 -7.41 -16.18
C CYS A 77 -26.67 -7.19 -14.69
N PHE A 78 -25.67 -6.76 -13.90
CA PHE A 78 -25.89 -6.52 -12.46
C PHE A 78 -26.74 -5.28 -12.17
N ARG A 79 -27.05 -4.46 -13.17
CA ARG A 79 -27.87 -3.24 -13.01
C ARG A 79 -29.33 -3.45 -13.40
N CYS A 80 -29.61 -4.02 -14.58
CA CYS A 80 -30.98 -4.22 -15.07
C CYS A 80 -31.43 -5.70 -15.09
N LYS A 81 -30.56 -6.63 -14.65
CA LYS A 81 -30.82 -8.09 -14.58
C LYS A 81 -31.16 -8.75 -15.94
N GLN A 82 -30.93 -8.08 -17.07
CA GLN A 82 -31.15 -8.62 -18.43
C GLN A 82 -29.89 -9.32 -18.97
N ARG A 83 -30.09 -10.31 -19.86
CA ARG A 83 -29.02 -11.05 -20.53
C ARG A 83 -28.44 -10.29 -21.72
N GLY A 84 -27.19 -10.60 -22.07
CA GLY A 84 -26.54 -10.10 -23.30
C GLY A 84 -25.60 -8.91 -23.11
N HIS A 85 -25.53 -8.30 -21.92
CA HIS A 85 -24.59 -7.21 -21.62
C HIS A 85 -24.18 -7.21 -20.14
N LEU A 86 -23.03 -6.62 -19.83
CA LEU A 86 -22.57 -6.38 -18.45
C LEU A 86 -22.96 -4.97 -17.99
N SER A 87 -22.88 -4.68 -16.68
CA SER A 87 -23.25 -3.37 -16.13
C SER A 87 -22.51 -2.18 -16.74
N ARG A 88 -21.33 -2.41 -17.34
CA ARG A 88 -20.56 -1.38 -18.05
C ARG A 88 -21.24 -0.90 -19.32
N ASP A 89 -21.91 -1.83 -20.00
CA ASP A 89 -22.54 -1.69 -21.32
C ASP A 89 -24.07 -1.68 -21.21
N CYS A 90 -24.59 -1.49 -20.00
CA CYS A 90 -26.03 -1.43 -19.76
C CYS A 90 -26.64 -0.22 -20.48
N PRO A 91 -27.62 -0.41 -21.39
CA PRO A 91 -28.24 0.69 -22.12
C PRO A 91 -29.06 1.61 -21.22
N GLN A 92 -29.49 1.13 -20.04
CA GLN A 92 -30.13 1.94 -19.00
C GLN A 92 -29.12 2.70 -18.12
N LYS A 93 -27.83 2.69 -18.47
CA LYS A 93 -26.83 3.54 -17.81
C LYS A 93 -27.12 5.00 -18.18
N GLY A 94 -27.92 5.68 -17.36
CA GLY A 94 -28.01 7.13 -17.37
C GLY A 94 -26.60 7.75 -17.29
N PRO A 95 -26.42 9.02 -17.72
CA PRO A 95 -25.11 9.66 -17.82
C PRO A 95 -24.41 9.62 -16.47
N THR A 96 -23.61 8.59 -16.28
CA THR A 96 -22.86 8.38 -15.05
C THR A 96 -21.62 9.20 -15.25
N ASN A 97 -21.60 10.34 -14.57
CA ASN A 97 -20.52 11.31 -14.52
C ASN A 97 -19.17 10.57 -14.48
N GLN A 98 -18.52 10.45 -15.65
CA GLN A 98 -17.27 9.69 -15.80
C GLN A 98 -16.10 10.37 -15.07
N ASN A 99 -16.35 11.49 -14.39
CA ASN A 99 -15.37 12.28 -13.67
C ASN A 99 -15.05 11.80 -12.24
N ARG A 100 -15.58 10.68 -11.76
CA ARG A 100 -15.28 10.18 -10.40
C ARG A 100 -14.05 9.26 -10.29
N THR A 101 -13.09 9.39 -11.19
CA THR A 101 -11.71 8.90 -11.00
C THR A 101 -10.66 10.01 -11.06
N GLN A 102 -11.09 11.28 -11.11
CA GLN A 102 -10.24 12.37 -10.66
C GLN A 102 -10.47 12.57 -9.16
N GLY A 103 -9.95 11.64 -8.35
CA GLY A 103 -9.55 12.07 -7.01
C GLY A 103 -8.58 13.24 -7.24
N GLN A 104 -8.83 14.39 -6.60
CA GLN A 104 -7.88 15.50 -6.66
C GLN A 104 -6.47 14.93 -6.49
N PRO A 105 -5.50 15.23 -7.38
CA PRO A 105 -4.16 14.75 -7.19
C PRO A 105 -3.74 15.27 -5.82
N SER A 106 -3.46 14.36 -4.87
CA SER A 106 -2.91 14.76 -3.58
C SER A 106 -1.62 15.50 -3.89
N LYS A 107 -1.66 16.83 -3.80
CA LYS A 107 -0.52 17.67 -4.12
C LYS A 107 0.53 17.31 -3.09
N LYS A 108 1.56 16.57 -3.52
CA LYS A 108 2.69 16.20 -2.66
C LYS A 108 3.49 17.48 -2.44
N TRP A 109 3.24 18.17 -1.33
CA TRP A 109 3.97 19.38 -0.97
C TRP A 109 5.40 19.01 -0.60
N THR A 110 6.37 19.65 -1.24
CA THR A 110 7.76 19.60 -0.77
C THR A 110 7.90 20.40 0.54
N PRO A 111 8.91 20.12 1.39
CA PRO A 111 9.08 20.86 2.65
C PRO A 111 9.17 22.39 2.46
N LYS A 112 9.78 22.85 1.36
CA LYS A 112 9.90 24.28 1.03
C LYS A 112 8.57 24.91 0.62
N GLU A 113 7.76 24.18 -0.14
CA GLU A 113 6.43 24.65 -0.55
C GLU A 113 5.48 24.68 0.64
N LEU A 114 5.53 23.65 1.50
CA LEU A 114 4.70 23.59 2.70
C LEU A 114 5.01 24.78 3.63
N HIS A 115 6.31 25.07 3.82
CA HIS A 115 6.76 26.22 4.60
C HIS A 115 6.28 27.56 4.03
N ALA A 116 6.32 27.72 2.70
CA ALA A 116 5.79 28.90 2.04
C ALA A 116 4.28 29.05 2.24
N HIS A 117 3.54 27.95 2.20
CA HIS A 117 2.10 27.94 2.42
C HIS A 117 1.72 28.30 3.85
N ILE A 118 2.39 27.70 4.84
CA ILE A 118 2.21 28.02 6.26
C ILE A 118 2.52 29.51 6.50
N ARG A 119 3.57 30.05 5.87
CA ARG A 119 3.90 31.48 5.98
C ARG A 119 2.81 32.39 5.37
N SER A 120 2.15 31.94 4.31
CA SER A 120 1.07 32.70 3.64
C SER A 120 -0.28 32.70 4.37
N LEU A 121 -0.45 31.87 5.40
CA LEU A 121 -1.67 31.86 6.23
C LEU A 121 -1.80 33.14 7.07
N ASN A 122 -3.03 33.56 7.33
CA ASN A 122 -3.35 34.71 8.16
C ASN A 122 -2.98 34.47 9.62
N LYS A 123 -2.96 35.53 10.44
CA LYS A 123 -2.54 35.43 11.85
C LYS A 123 -3.45 34.48 12.65
N ASP A 124 -4.76 34.60 12.46
CA ASP A 124 -5.75 33.77 13.14
C ASP A 124 -5.64 32.29 12.76
N GLU A 125 -5.38 32.00 11.48
CA GLU A 125 -5.18 30.63 10.96
C GLU A 125 -3.88 29.99 11.48
N LYS A 126 -2.85 30.80 11.76
CA LYS A 126 -1.61 30.35 12.38
C LYS A 126 -1.78 30.04 13.87
N ASP A 127 -2.61 30.81 14.57
CA ASP A 127 -2.91 30.59 15.99
C ASP A 127 -3.74 29.31 16.17
N GLU A 128 -4.69 29.03 15.26
CA GLU A 128 -5.42 27.75 15.23
C GLU A 128 -4.51 26.55 14.92
N LEU A 129 -3.53 26.73 14.02
CA LEU A 129 -2.54 25.69 13.73
C LEU A 129 -1.63 25.42 14.93
N ALA A 130 -1.22 26.46 15.66
CA ALA A 130 -0.43 26.33 16.87
C ALA A 130 -1.20 25.60 17.99
N ASP A 131 -2.49 25.93 18.18
CA ASP A 131 -3.37 25.23 19.13
C ASP A 131 -3.57 23.75 18.75
N LEU A 132 -3.68 23.45 17.45
CA LEU A 132 -3.70 22.08 16.95
C LEU A 132 -2.38 21.34 17.22
N MET A 133 -1.22 21.98 17.04
CA MET A 133 0.09 21.39 17.34
C MET A 133 0.22 21.03 18.82
N VAL A 134 -0.21 21.93 19.72
CA VAL A 134 -0.24 21.70 21.18
C VAL A 134 -1.19 20.54 21.53
N LYS A 135 -2.38 20.47 20.91
CA LYS A 135 -3.35 19.38 21.12
C LYS A 135 -2.85 18.01 20.62
N THR A 136 -1.99 17.99 19.61
CA THR A 136 -1.42 16.74 19.05
C THR A 136 -0.18 16.25 19.79
N GLY A 137 0.29 16.95 20.83
CA GLY A 137 1.34 16.46 21.73
C GLY A 137 2.73 16.37 21.09
N PHE A 138 3.05 17.26 20.14
CA PHE A 138 4.43 17.40 19.65
C PHE A 138 5.18 18.36 20.59
N GLU A 139 5.75 17.81 21.66
CA GLU A 139 6.55 18.57 22.62
C GLU A 139 7.72 19.26 21.91
N GLU A 140 7.78 20.59 22.01
CA GLU A 140 8.98 21.36 21.71
C GLU A 140 10.09 20.91 22.66
N LYS A 141 11.03 20.10 22.16
CA LYS A 141 12.33 19.98 22.82
C LYS A 141 13.08 21.28 22.57
N GLU A 142 13.01 22.17 23.55
CA GLU A 142 13.98 23.24 23.74
C GLU A 142 15.37 22.61 23.89
N GLU A 143 16.13 22.58 22.79
CA GLU A 143 17.58 22.39 22.85
C GLU A 143 18.20 23.74 23.25
N LYS A 144 18.29 23.94 24.56
CA LYS A 144 19.27 24.85 25.16
C LYS A 144 20.64 24.29 24.84
N ASP A 145 21.35 24.94 23.92
CA ASP A 145 22.80 24.85 23.85
C ASP A 145 23.43 26.25 23.83
N PHE A 146 24.59 26.26 24.48
CA PHE A 146 25.37 27.33 25.09
C PHE A 146 25.91 28.39 24.12
#